data_AF-A0A518I5V4-F1
#
_entry.id   AF-A0A518I5V4-F1
#
_cell.length_a   1.000
_cell.length_b   1.000
_cell.length_c   1.000
_cell.angle_alpha   90.00
_cell.angle_beta   90.00
_cell.angle_gamma   90.00
#
_symmetry.space_group_name_H-M   'P 1'
#
loop_
_entity.id
_entity.type
_entity.pdbx_description
1 polymer ?
#
loop_
_entity_poly.entity_id
_entity_poly.type
_entity_poly.pdbx_seq_one_letter_code
_entity_poly.pdbx_strand_id
1 'polypeptide(L)' 'MNHFGTGKTLREASPHLQDAAERHARILEVAERDSIIEGLPPFTDEIRIRLREQLEAMATAEPVSKPAE' A
#
# COMPACT_ATOMS: atom_id res chain seq x y z
N MET A 1 6.46 -32.08 2.18
CA MET A 1 5.34 -31.25 1.66
C MET A 1 5.64 -29.81 2.03
N ASN A 2 5.56 -28.89 1.07
CA ASN A 2 6.00 -27.51 1.24
C ASN A 2 4.96 -26.73 2.07
N HIS A 3 5.28 -26.38 3.31
CA HIS A 3 4.46 -25.52 4.19
C HIS A 3 4.46 -24.04 3.78
N PHE A 4 4.65 -23.75 2.49
CA PHE A 4 4.69 -22.37 2.01
C PHE A 4 3.27 -21.79 2.02
N GLY A 5 3.05 -20.72 2.77
CA GLY A 5 1.78 -19.98 2.77
C GLY A 5 0.72 -20.43 3.78
N THR A 6 1.03 -21.34 4.71
CA THR A 6 0.08 -21.78 5.76
C THR A 6 0.14 -20.94 7.04
N GLY A 7 0.99 -19.91 7.08
CA GLY A 7 1.13 -18.99 8.21
C GLY A 7 0.34 -17.69 8.02
N LYS A 8 0.32 -16.84 9.05
CA LYS A 8 -0.20 -15.47 8.93
C LYS A 8 0.44 -14.77 7.74
N THR A 9 -0.37 -14.06 6.97
CA THR A 9 0.13 -13.17 5.92
C THR A 9 1.02 -12.09 6.55
N LEU A 10 1.90 -11.50 5.74
CA LEU A 10 2.71 -10.36 6.21
C LEU A 10 1.83 -9.22 6.73
N ARG A 11 0.65 -9.01 6.12
CA ARG A 11 -0.33 -8.01 6.56
C ARG A 11 -0.89 -8.32 7.94
N GLU A 12 -1.19 -9.59 8.23
CA GLU A 12 -1.69 -10.02 9.54
C GLU A 12 -0.60 -10.03 10.62
N ALA A 13 0.65 -10.30 10.25
CA ALA A 13 1.77 -10.41 11.19
C ALA A 13 2.42 -9.05 11.54
N SER A 14 2.31 -8.04 10.67
CA SER A 14 2.95 -6.74 10.85
C SER A 14 1.93 -5.65 11.18
N PRO A 15 1.95 -5.07 12.40
CA PRO A 15 1.08 -3.95 12.77
C PRO A 15 1.19 -2.76 11.80
N HIS A 16 2.39 -2.49 11.28
CA HIS A 16 2.66 -1.42 10.31
C HIS A 16 1.99 -1.63 8.94
N LEU A 17 1.52 -2.85 8.65
CA LEU A 17 0.81 -3.16 7.41
C LEU A 17 -0.71 -3.24 7.61
N GLN A 18 -1.17 -3.28 8.86
CA GLN A 18 -2.59 -3.37 9.21
C GLN A 18 -3.30 -2.01 9.06
N ASP A 19 -2.63 -0.92 9.43
CA ASP A 19 -3.18 0.42 9.27
C ASP A 19 -3.09 0.87 7.80
N ALA A 20 -4.26 0.97 7.15
CA ALA A 20 -4.34 1.40 5.76
C ALA A 20 -3.95 2.87 5.57
N ALA A 21 -4.30 3.74 6.52
CA ALA A 21 -4.00 5.15 6.44
C ALA A 21 -2.50 5.39 6.59
N GLU A 22 -1.85 4.75 7.57
CA GLU A 22 -0.40 4.82 7.76
C GLU A 22 0.34 4.27 6.53
N ARG A 23 -0.11 3.13 6.00
CA ARG A 23 0.46 2.53 4.79
C ARG A 23 0.33 3.46 3.58
N HIS A 24 -0.84 4.05 3.34
CA HIS A 24 -1.02 4.98 2.21
C HIS A 24 -0.16 6.23 2.38
N ALA A 25 -0.07 6.78 3.59
CA ALA A 25 0.81 7.90 3.88
C ALA A 25 2.28 7.57 3.55
N ARG A 26 2.75 6.38 3.95
CA ARG A 26 4.11 5.93 3.67
C ARG A 26 4.38 5.73 2.18
N ILE A 27 3.43 5.15 1.44
CA ILE A 27 3.53 4.99 -0.01
C ILE A 27 3.69 6.36 -0.69
N LEU A 28 2.85 7.33 -0.32
CA LEU A 28 2.90 8.68 -0.90
C LEU A 28 4.21 9.40 -0.58
N GLU A 29 4.72 9.28 0.65
CA GLU A 29 6.01 9.86 1.07
C GLU A 29 7.16 9.31 0.22
N VAL A 30 7.25 7.99 0.08
CA VAL A 30 8.32 7.35 -0.70
C VAL A 30 8.20 7.71 -2.18
N ALA A 31 7.00 7.62 -2.74
CA ALA A 31 6.75 7.93 -4.15
C ALA A 31 7.09 9.38 -4.50
N GLU A 32 6.73 10.34 -3.65
CA GLU A 32 7.07 11.74 -3.84
C GLU A 32 8.58 11.96 -3.77
N ARG A 33 9.24 11.41 -2.73
CA ARG A 33 10.68 11.55 -2.57
C ARG A 33 11.43 11.00 -3.78
N ASP A 34 11.07 9.82 -4.24
CA ASP A 34 11.72 9.18 -5.38
C ASP A 34 11.43 9.95 -6.68
N SER A 35 10.21 10.48 -6.85
CA SER A 35 9.87 11.39 -7.97
C SER A 35 10.72 12.66 -7.98
N ILE A 36 10.97 13.26 -6.82
CA ILE A 36 11.85 14.43 -6.69
C ILE A 36 13.29 14.09 -7.05
N ILE A 37 13.78 12.91 -6.66
CA ILE A 37 15.11 12.41 -7.06
C ILE A 37 15.21 12.28 -8.59
N GLU A 38 14.12 11.89 -9.25
CA GLU A 38 14.02 11.82 -10.71
C GLU A 38 13.82 13.19 -11.40
N GLY A 39 13.74 14.27 -10.63
CA GLY A 39 13.65 15.64 -11.15
C GLY A 39 12.22 16.18 -11.32
N LEU A 40 11.21 15.51 -10.79
CA LEU A 40 9.84 16.01 -10.75
C LEU A 40 9.62 16.98 -9.58
N PRO A 41 8.67 17.92 -9.68
CA PRO A 41 8.31 18.78 -8.56
C PRO A 41 7.66 17.96 -7.42
N PRO A 42 7.67 18.48 -6.18
CA PRO A 42 6.88 17.91 -5.08
C PRO A 42 5.40 17.80 -5.44
N PHE A 43 4.70 16.88 -4.77
CA PHE A 43 3.27 16.72 -4.98
C PHE A 43 2.52 17.95 -4.47
N THR A 44 1.58 18.42 -5.29
CA THR A 44 0.56 19.35 -4.83
C THR A 44 -0.46 18.63 -3.95
N ASP A 45 -1.20 19.38 -3.14
CA ASP A 45 -2.29 18.82 -2.32
C ASP A 45 -3.34 18.09 -3.18
N GLU A 46 -3.65 18.64 -4.36
CA GLU A 46 -4.58 18.02 -5.32
C GLU A 46 -4.08 16.65 -5.79
N ILE A 47 -2.82 16.55 -6.22
CA ILE A 47 -2.22 15.27 -6.64
C ILE A 47 -2.17 14.29 -5.47
N ARG A 48 -1.81 14.78 -4.27
CA ARG A 48 -1.76 13.93 -3.07
C ARG A 48 -3.12 13.35 -2.71
N ILE A 49 -4.19 14.15 -2.81
CA ILE A 49 -5.57 13.69 -2.58
C ILE A 49 -5.95 12.66 -3.64
N ARG A 50 -5.74 12.96 -4.93
CA ARG A 50 -6.09 12.05 -6.03
C ARG A 50 -5.38 10.69 -5.91
N LEU A 51 -4.08 10.70 -5.61
CA LEU A 51 -3.31 9.46 -5.44
C LEU A 51 -3.76 8.67 -4.20
N ARG A 52 -4.15 9.34 -3.11
CA ARG A 52 -4.74 8.68 -1.94
C ARG A 52 -6.04 7.95 -2.30
N GLU A 53 -6.95 8.61 -3.01
CA GLU A 53 -8.21 8.01 -3.45
C GLU A 53 -7.97 6.80 -4.36
N GLN A 54 -6.97 6.87 -5.24
CA GLN A 54 -6.57 5.73 -6.07
C GLN A 54 -6.04 4.55 -5.24
N LEU A 55 -5.21 4.81 -4.23
CA LEU A 55 -4.72 3.77 -3.31
C LEU A 55 -5.86 3.11 -2.52
N GLU A 56 -6.83 3.89 -2.06
CA GLU A 56 -8.03 3.39 -1.37
C GLU A 56 -8.90 2.52 -2.29
N ALA A 57 -9.08 2.92 -3.54
CA ALA A 57 -9.81 2.14 -4.54
C ALA A 57 -9.10 0.81 -4.87
N MET A 58 -7.77 0.82 -4.96
CA MET A 58 -7.00 -0.42 -5.18
C MET A 58 -7.10 -1.38 -3.99
N ALA A 59 -7.08 -0.85 -2.75
CA ALA A 59 -7.20 -1.68 -1.55
C ALA A 59 -8.57 -2.37 -1.42
N THR A 60 -9.64 -1.76 -1.95
CA THR A 60 -10.98 -2.37 -1.98
C THR A 60 -11.17 -3.37 -3.12
N ALA A 61 -10.32 -3.31 -4.16
CA ALA A 61 -10.34 -4.21 -5.31
C ALA A 61 -9.43 -5.45 -5.14
N GLU A 62 -8.58 -5.51 -4.12
CA GLU A 62 -7.77 -6.71 -3.86
C GLU A 62 -8.67 -7.90 -3.50
N PRO A 63 -8.59 -9.04 -4.22
CA PRO A 63 -9.33 -10.23 -3.84
C PRO A 63 -8.78 -10.71 -2.49
N VAL A 64 -9.66 -10.77 -1.49
CA VAL A 64 -9.42 -11.53 -0.26
C VAL A 64 -9.01 -12.93 -0.71
N SER A 65 -7.77 -13.29 -0.45
CA SER A 65 -7.21 -14.61 -0.71
C SER A 65 -8.23 -15.67 -0.34
N LYS A 66 -8.73 -16.42 -1.34
CA LYS A 66 -9.65 -17.53 -1.11
C LYS A 66 -9.01 -18.47 -0.08
N PRO A 67 -9.75 -18.94 0.94
CA PRO A 67 -9.26 -20.05 1.74
C PRO A 67 -9.03 -21.22 0.77
N ALA A 68 -7.84 -21.83 0.84
CA ALA A 68 -7.53 -23.02 0.08
C ALA A 68 -8.48 -24.15 0.56
N GLU A 69 -9.27 -24.70 -0.35
CA GLU A 69 -9.97 -25.99 -0.18
C GLU A 69 -8.98 -27.15 -0.23
#